data_AF-A0ABD0RSG7-F1
#
_entry.id   AF-A0ABD0RSG7-F1
#
_cell.length_a   1.000
_cell.length_b   1.000
_cell.length_c   1.000
_cell.angle_alpha   90.00
_cell.angle_beta   90.00
_cell.angle_gamma   90.00
#
_symmetry.space_group_name_H-M   'P 1'
#
loop_
_entity.id
_entity.type
_entity.pdbx_description
1 polymer ?
#
loop_
_entity_poly.entity_id
_entity_poly.type
_entity_poly.pdbx_seq_one_letter_code
_entity_poly.pdbx_strand_id
1 'polypeptide(L)' 'FIPLDQTDISVGFETGDDRLFLVSPLVISHEIDVRSPFWDMSQSQLEKEDFEIVVILEGM' A
#
# COMPACT_ATOMS: atom_id res chain seq x y z
N PHE A 1 19.74 -0.04 12.65
CA PHE A 1 18.78 -1.14 12.79
C PHE A 1 17.48 -0.53 13.26
N ILE A 2 16.44 -0.60 12.43
CA ILE A 2 15.08 -0.16 12.77
C ILE A 2 14.27 -1.45 12.90
N PRO A 3 13.74 -1.80 14.08
CA PRO A 3 13.06 -3.08 14.28
C PRO A 3 11.82 -3.27 13.41
N LEU A 4 11.07 -2.19 13.16
CA LEU A 4 9.91 -2.14 12.28
C LEU A 4 10.01 -0.85 11.49
N ASP A 5 10.59 -0.94 10.30
CA ASP A 5 10.69 0.20 9.40
C ASP A 5 9.36 0.36 8.64
N GLN A 6 8.86 1.60 8.57
CA GLN A 6 7.57 1.88 7.95
C GLN A 6 7.79 2.59 6.63
N THR A 7 7.28 1.99 5.56
CA THR A 7 7.30 2.55 4.22
C THR A 7 5.88 2.77 3.74
N ASP A 8 5.60 3.98 3.25
CA ASP A 8 4.29 4.33 2.71
C ASP A 8 3.99 3.60 1.40
N ILE A 9 2.73 3.20 1.20
CA ILE A 9 2.24 2.56 -0.03
C ILE A 9 1.19 3.50 -0.63
N SER A 10 1.57 4.18 -1.72
CA SER A 10 0.69 5.15 -2.38
C SER A 10 -0.55 4.50 -2.98
N VAL A 11 -1.74 4.94 -2.56
CA VAL A 11 -3.04 4.50 -3.10
C VAL A 11 -3.80 5.63 -3.81
N GLY A 12 -3.07 6.67 -4.25
CA GLY A 12 -3.66 7.84 -4.90
C GLY A 12 -3.47 9.16 -4.15
N PHE A 13 -2.51 9.28 -3.24
CA PHE A 13 -2.23 10.52 -2.51
C PHE A 13 -1.91 11.70 -3.44
N GLU A 14 -1.12 11.45 -4.51
CA GLU A 14 -0.72 12.49 -5.46
C GLU A 14 -1.89 13.01 -6.31
N THR A 15 -2.89 12.17 -6.58
CA THR A 15 -4.10 12.51 -7.34
C THR A 15 -5.26 12.95 -6.43
N GLY A 16 -5.16 12.60 -5.14
CA GLY A 16 -6.20 12.78 -4.13
C GLY A 16 -7.33 11.76 -4.22
N ASP A 17 -7.10 10.61 -4.88
CA ASP A 17 -8.05 9.48 -4.99
C ASP A 17 -8.12 8.64 -3.71
N ASP A 18 -7.16 8.83 -2.80
CA ASP A 18 -7.16 8.28 -1.43
C ASP A 18 -8.32 8.82 -0.57
N ARG A 19 -8.92 9.95 -0.97
CA ARG A 19 -10.11 10.54 -0.33
C ARG A 19 -11.37 9.85 -0.83
N LEU A 20 -11.81 8.85 -0.08
CA LEU A 20 -12.92 7.99 -0.46
C LEU A 20 -14.29 8.62 -0.23
N PHE A 21 -15.18 8.49 -1.21
CA PHE A 21 -16.62 8.62 -1.02
C PHE A 21 -17.23 7.22 -0.81
N LEU A 22 -17.23 6.74 0.43
CA LEU A 22 -17.54 5.36 0.78
C LEU A 22 -19.04 5.14 1.02
N VAL A 23 -19.80 4.87 -0.05
CA VAL A 23 -21.25 4.53 0.02
C VAL A 23 -21.52 3.04 -0.20
N SER A 24 -20.63 2.36 -0.94
CA SER A 24 -20.66 0.93 -1.23
C SER A 24 -19.26 0.34 -1.05
N PRO A 25 -19.08 -1.00 -1.00
CA PRO A 25 -17.76 -1.60 -0.97
C PRO A 25 -16.87 -1.08 -2.10
N LEU A 26 -15.64 -0.69 -1.76
CA LEU A 26 -14.62 -0.21 -2.69
C LEU A 26 -13.41 -1.12 -2.68
N VAL A 27 -12.76 -1.24 -3.83
CA VAL A 27 -11.44 -1.88 -3.97
C VAL A 27 -10.40 -0.77 -3.99
N ILE A 28 -9.54 -0.74 -2.99
CA ILE A 28 -8.40 0.17 -2.95
C ILE A 28 -7.28 -0.44 -3.79
N SER A 29 -6.70 0.34 -4.69
CA SER A 29 -5.68 -0.12 -5.61
C SER A 29 -4.37 0.63 -5.35
N HIS A 30 -3.30 -0.14 -5.18
CA HIS A 30 -1.93 0.34 -5.26
C HIS A 30 -1.35 -0.09 -6.60
N GLU A 31 -0.86 0.87 -7.38
CA GLU A 31 -0.11 0.58 -8.60
C GLU A 31 1.35 0.30 -8.24
N ILE A 32 1.85 -0.88 -8.65
CA ILE A 32 3.26 -1.23 -8.47
C ILE A 32 4.06 -0.57 -9.61
N ASP A 33 4.44 0.70 -9.39
CA ASP A 33 5.32 1.48 -10.25
C ASP A 33 6.76 1.52 -9.70
N VAL A 34 7.67 2.24 -10.37
CA VAL A 34 9.10 2.37 -9.96
C VAL A 34 9.31 2.99 -8.57
N ARG A 35 8.28 3.56 -7.96
CA ARG A 35 8.30 4.13 -6.60
C ARG A 35 7.75 3.17 -5.56
N SER A 36 7.11 2.08 -5.97
CA SER A 36 6.55 1.06 -5.09
C SER A 36 7.65 0.26 -4.38
N PRO A 37 7.48 -0.07 -3.08
CA PRO A 37 8.38 -1.00 -2.40
C PRO A 37 8.35 -2.41 -2.99
N PHE A 38 7.34 -2.73 -3.81
CA PHE A 38 7.17 -4.03 -4.45
C PHE A 38 7.71 -4.08 -5.90
N TRP A 39 8.30 -3.00 -6.42
CA TRP A 39 8.70 -2.89 -7.84
C TRP A 39 9.60 -4.04 -8.32
N ASP A 40 10.63 -4.36 -7.54
CA ASP A 40 11.60 -5.42 -7.88
C ASP A 40 11.24 -6.78 -7.24
N MET A 41 10.04 -6.92 -6.66
CA MET A 41 9.62 -8.13 -5.97
C MET A 41 9.03 -9.16 -6.94
N SER A 42 9.66 -10.33 -7.03
CA SER A 42 9.07 -11.48 -7.74
C SER A 42 8.08 -12.26 -6.88
N GLN A 43 7.20 -13.04 -7.52
CA GLN A 43 6.27 -13.94 -6.83
C GLN A 43 6.98 -14.88 -5.83
N SER A 44 8.13 -15.42 -6.21
CA SER A 44 8.89 -16.35 -5.35
C SER A 44 9.55 -15.68 -4.15
N GLN A 45 9.80 -14.36 -4.22
CA GLN A 45 10.27 -13.58 -3.08
C GLN A 45 9.09 -13.25 -2.17
N LEU A 46 7.96 -12.85 -2.74
CA LEU A 46 6.74 -12.56 -1.98
C LEU A 46 6.34 -13.71 -1.03
N GLU A 47 6.49 -14.96 -1.45
CA GLU A 47 6.21 -16.14 -0.60
C GLU A 47 7.19 -16.36 0.56
N LYS A 48 8.37 -15.72 0.53
CA LYS A 48 9.47 -15.91 1.49
C LYS A 48 9.71 -14.71 2.38
N GLU A 49 9.31 -13.52 1.94
CA GLU A 49 9.48 -12.29 2.70
C GLU A 49 8.56 -12.27 3.93
N ASP A 50 9.02 -11.61 4.99
CA ASP A 50 8.29 -11.43 6.25
C ASP A 50 8.04 -9.92 6.44
N PHE A 51 6.87 -9.47 6.00
CA PHE A 51 6.41 -8.09 6.15
C PHE A 51 4.91 -8.04 6.43
N GLU A 52 4.46 -6.89 6.91
CA GLU A 52 3.04 -6.62 7.18
C GLU A 52 2.59 -5.37 6.41
N ILE A 53 1.42 -5.46 5.78
CA ILE A 53 0.75 -4.28 5.20
C ILE A 53 -0.30 -3.83 6.20
N VAL A 54 -0.05 -2.69 6.84
CA VAL A 54 -1.01 -2.05 7.73
C VAL A 54 -1.90 -1.12 6.90
N VAL A 55 -3.21 -1.40 6.90
CA VAL A 55 -4.20 -0.56 6.21
C VAL A 55 -4.96 0.27 7.22
N ILE A 56 -5.05 1.58 6.97
CA ILE A 56 -5.73 2.54 7.83
C ILE A 56 -6.84 3.21 7.01
N LEU A 57 -8.05 3.27 7.58
CA LEU A 57 -9.17 4.03 7.07
C LEU A 57 -9.61 5.02 8.14
N GLU A 58 -9.50 6.32 7.85
CA GLU A 58 -9.87 7.40 8.77
C GLU A 58 -11.10 8.16 8.25
N GLY A 59 -11.92 8.65 9.18
CA GLY A 59 -13.14 9.41 8.92
C GLY A 59 -13.62 10.12 10.19
N MET A 60 -14.58 11.04 10.05
CA MET A 60 -15.19 11.77 11.16
C MET A 60 -16.47 11.09 11.67
#